data_AF-A0A517Y499-F1
#
_entry.id   AF-A0A517Y499-F1
#
_cell.length_a   1.000
_cell.length_b   1.000
_cell.length_c   1.000
_cell.angle_alpha   90.00
_cell.angle_beta   90.00
_cell.angle_gamma   90.00
#
_symmetry.space_group_name_H-M   'P 1'
#
loop_
_entity.id
_entity.type
_entity.pdbx_description
1 polymer ?
#
loop_
_entity_poly.entity_id
_entity_poly.type
_entity_poly.pdbx_seq_one_letter_code
_entity_poly.pdbx_strand_id
1 'polypeptide(L)'
;MSKTPTADEVKLRAAYDNVRAVLLEGDFQDRLEKPLAFWVLPADRRLPLAFLPRPLNELLQSSFDELAAASGIGKKKMLSLVKLLGRALKTDPNALSAFPGERKSRPAAGAADNGQFNPDLVSELVWAQWREQVQVHGLAYEKVGRLCPALRDVPTVIWNTQLGFYLNYTLADIRALKTHGEKRVRVVLEVFHAVHNMLTTTHSLGGLAVRLQPKFVIDLENRLAAIRSHGTPPTRIQLEKNLIEPLLAQLELDCGDTVAAIARDRLGIGNEGVSVRVQARKLGVTRARVYQLLEECNRVMVVRWPEGRRQLDDFAAWLDEVYAPAECANLLASLRELLFPPKYDALSDHMLHALPETAAAD
;
A
#
# COMPACT_ATOMS: atom_id res chain seq x y z
N MET A 1 11.94 -28.56 49.57
CA MET A 1 13.04 -29.19 48.81
C MET A 1 13.31 -28.32 47.58
N SER A 2 14.37 -27.50 47.62
CA SER A 2 14.79 -26.69 46.48
C SER A 2 15.36 -27.61 45.40
N LYS A 3 14.67 -27.73 44.25
CA LYS A 3 15.23 -28.39 43.07
C LYS A 3 16.48 -27.62 42.66
N THR A 4 17.61 -28.31 42.58
CA THR A 4 18.85 -27.76 42.05
C THR A 4 18.58 -27.27 40.62
N PRO A 5 18.80 -25.98 40.32
CA PRO A 5 18.48 -25.43 39.01
C PRO A 5 19.34 -26.09 37.95
N THR A 6 18.72 -26.44 36.82
CA THR A 6 19.44 -27.03 35.69
C THR A 6 20.37 -26.00 35.05
N ALA A 7 21.48 -26.42 34.43
CA ALA A 7 22.42 -25.51 33.78
C ALA A 7 21.76 -24.57 32.75
N ASP A 8 20.71 -25.05 32.07
CA ASP A 8 19.91 -24.25 31.15
C ASP A 8 19.07 -23.17 31.84
N GLU A 9 18.53 -23.44 33.03
CA GLU A 9 17.76 -22.46 33.82
C GLU A 9 18.67 -21.37 34.35
N VAL A 10 19.90 -21.72 34.76
CA VAL A 10 20.92 -20.75 35.15
C VAL A 10 21.28 -19.83 33.97
N LYS A 11 21.50 -20.40 32.78
CA LYS A 11 21.76 -19.61 31.56
C LYS A 11 20.58 -18.70 31.19
N LEU A 12 19.36 -19.22 31.31
CA LEU A 12 18.16 -18.46 30.98
C LEU A 12 17.90 -17.31 31.96
N ARG A 13 18.13 -17.56 33.26
CA ARG A 13 18.08 -16.53 34.30
C ARG A 13 19.12 -15.44 34.05
N ALA A 14 20.37 -15.82 33.81
CA ALA A 14 21.44 -14.86 33.49
C ALA A 14 21.12 -14.04 32.23
N ALA A 15 20.53 -14.66 31.20
CA ALA A 15 20.11 -13.95 30.00
C ALA A 15 18.96 -12.95 30.28
N TYR A 16 17.99 -13.31 31.12
CA TYR A 16 16.95 -12.40 31.58
C TYR A 16 17.53 -11.22 32.37
N ASP A 17 18.33 -11.50 33.39
CA ASP A 17 18.90 -10.48 34.27
C ASP A 17 19.79 -9.49 33.50
N ASN A 18 20.57 -9.98 32.53
CA ASN A 18 21.37 -9.13 31.65
C ASN A 18 20.48 -8.21 30.80
N VAL A 19 19.49 -8.76 30.08
CA VAL A 19 18.60 -7.94 29.24
C VAL A 19 17.79 -6.96 30.09
N ARG A 20 17.37 -7.36 31.29
CA ARG A 20 16.68 -6.51 32.27
C ARG A 20 17.56 -5.34 32.72
N ALA A 21 18.80 -5.62 33.14
CA ALA A 21 19.73 -4.59 33.57
C ALA A 21 19.94 -3.56 32.46
N VAL A 22 20.23 -4.02 31.24
CA VAL A 22 20.47 -3.11 30.11
C VAL A 22 19.22 -2.30 29.75
N LEU A 23 18.02 -2.90 29.75
CA LEU A 23 16.77 -2.18 29.45
C LEU A 23 16.38 -1.15 30.53
N LEU A 24 16.74 -1.37 31.79
CA LEU A 24 16.43 -0.47 32.91
C LEU A 24 17.50 0.61 33.13
N GLU A 25 18.77 0.32 32.84
CA GLU A 25 19.89 1.26 32.99
C GLU A 25 20.10 2.14 31.76
N GLY A 26 19.68 1.67 30.58
CA GLY A 26 19.78 2.42 29.33
C GLY A 26 18.64 3.42 29.10
N ASP A 27 18.82 4.30 28.11
CA ASP A 27 17.80 5.25 27.67
C ASP A 27 16.77 4.57 26.73
N PHE A 28 15.90 3.74 27.33
CA PHE A 28 14.90 2.93 26.62
C PHE A 28 13.46 3.21 27.07
N GLN A 29 13.17 4.41 27.58
CA GLN A 29 11.85 4.78 28.11
C GLN A 29 10.72 4.56 27.09
N ASP A 30 10.98 4.91 25.82
CA ASP A 30 10.10 4.68 24.67
C ASP A 30 9.64 3.22 24.50
N ARG A 31 10.49 2.26 24.91
CA ARG A 31 10.23 0.80 24.84
C ARG A 31 9.57 0.28 26.09
N LEU A 32 9.94 0.85 27.23
CA LEU A 32 9.50 0.44 28.55
C LEU A 32 7.98 0.59 28.71
N GLU A 33 7.40 1.60 28.06
CA GLU A 33 5.95 1.83 28.05
C GLU A 33 5.17 0.89 27.09
N LYS A 34 5.85 0.21 26.16
CA LYS A 34 5.17 -0.67 25.19
C LYS A 34 4.83 -2.03 25.81
N PRO A 35 3.64 -2.60 25.51
CA PRO A 35 3.31 -3.95 25.94
C PRO A 35 4.23 -4.98 25.31
N LEU A 36 4.46 -6.11 26.00
CA LEU A 36 5.29 -7.21 25.47
C LEU A 36 4.78 -7.71 24.10
N ALA A 37 3.46 -7.66 23.88
CA ALA A 37 2.80 -8.00 22.62
C ALA A 37 3.32 -7.19 21.42
N PHE A 38 3.75 -5.94 21.64
CA PHE A 38 4.27 -5.07 20.59
C PHE A 38 5.48 -5.69 19.87
N TRP A 39 6.26 -6.48 20.59
CA TRP A 39 7.46 -7.11 20.08
C TRP A 39 7.20 -8.46 19.43
N VAL A 40 5.99 -9.02 19.47
CA VAL A 40 5.68 -10.36 18.97
C VAL A 40 5.69 -10.39 17.43
N LEU A 41 6.26 -11.47 16.86
CA LEU A 41 6.09 -11.81 15.44
C LEU A 41 5.07 -12.96 15.32
N PRO A 42 4.28 -13.05 14.23
CA PRO A 42 3.30 -14.12 14.09
C PRO A 42 3.92 -15.53 13.99
N ALA A 43 5.19 -15.64 13.58
CA ALA A 43 5.94 -16.90 13.61
C ALA A 43 6.38 -17.32 15.04
N ASP A 44 6.27 -16.45 16.04
CA ASP A 44 6.68 -16.76 17.40
C ASP A 44 5.69 -17.76 18.04
N ARG A 45 6.23 -18.92 18.41
CA ARG A 45 5.48 -19.98 19.10
C ARG A 45 5.74 -19.94 20.59
N ARG A 46 4.80 -20.50 21.37
CA ARG A 46 4.92 -20.64 22.84
C ARG A 46 5.03 -19.30 23.55
N LEU A 47 4.20 -18.34 23.15
CA LEU A 47 4.16 -17.02 23.76
C LEU A 47 3.67 -17.07 25.22
N PRO A 48 4.23 -16.24 26.11
CA PRO A 48 3.76 -16.08 27.47
C PRO A 48 2.49 -15.22 27.48
N LEU A 49 1.34 -15.81 27.13
CA LEU A 49 0.07 -15.09 26.94
C LEU A 49 -0.31 -14.17 28.11
N ALA A 50 -0.05 -14.58 29.35
CA ALA A 50 -0.31 -13.78 30.54
C ALA A 50 0.50 -12.48 30.63
N PHE A 51 1.64 -12.41 29.94
CA PHE A 51 2.56 -11.26 29.96
C PHE A 51 2.42 -10.38 28.73
N LEU A 52 1.82 -10.87 27.65
CA LEU A 52 1.66 -10.13 26.40
C LEU A 52 1.03 -8.73 26.58
N PRO A 53 -0.06 -8.53 27.35
CA PRO A 53 -0.68 -7.22 27.48
C PRO A 53 0.09 -6.27 28.41
N ARG A 54 1.07 -6.76 29.19
CA ARG A 54 1.76 -5.95 30.21
C ARG A 54 2.90 -5.15 29.58
N PRO A 55 3.08 -3.86 29.93
CA PRO A 55 4.22 -3.06 29.52
C PRO A 55 5.54 -3.62 30.05
N LEU A 56 6.64 -3.35 29.34
CA LEU A 56 7.94 -3.88 29.71
C LEU A 56 8.41 -3.37 31.08
N ASN A 57 8.13 -2.10 31.43
CA ASN A 57 8.48 -1.55 32.75
C ASN A 57 7.88 -2.36 33.91
N GLU A 58 6.61 -2.75 33.80
CA GLU A 58 5.91 -3.55 34.80
C GLU A 58 6.47 -4.97 34.87
N LEU A 59 6.76 -5.58 33.71
CA LEU A 59 7.34 -6.92 33.66
C LEU A 59 8.76 -6.98 34.24
N LEU A 60 9.59 -5.97 33.96
CA LEU A 60 10.98 -5.90 34.39
C LEU A 60 11.12 -5.54 35.88
N GLN A 61 10.06 -5.09 36.55
CA GLN A 61 10.07 -4.96 38.01
C GLN A 61 10.10 -6.33 38.71
N SER A 62 9.56 -7.38 38.08
CA SER A 62 9.57 -8.73 38.64
C SER A 62 10.89 -9.46 38.42
N SER A 63 11.25 -10.32 39.38
CA SER A 63 12.40 -11.21 39.25
C SER A 63 12.14 -12.37 38.28
N PHE A 64 13.19 -13.02 37.78
CA PHE A 64 13.05 -14.20 36.93
C PHE A 64 12.19 -15.29 37.60
N ASP A 65 12.35 -15.47 38.91
CA ASP A 65 11.66 -16.52 39.68
C ASP A 65 10.18 -16.23 39.87
N GLU A 66 9.82 -14.97 40.09
CA GLU A 66 8.42 -14.55 40.14
C GLU A 66 7.71 -14.78 38.80
N LEU A 67 8.37 -14.41 37.70
CA LEU A 67 7.81 -14.60 36.35
C LEU A 67 7.73 -16.08 35.97
N ALA A 68 8.73 -16.88 36.35
CA ALA A 68 8.74 -18.32 36.09
C ALA A 68 7.73 -19.09 36.96
N ALA A 69 7.37 -18.57 38.13
CA ALA A 69 6.36 -19.15 39.01
C ALA A 69 4.92 -18.81 38.59
N ALA A 70 4.72 -17.87 37.66
CA ALA A 70 3.40 -17.48 37.20
C ALA A 70 2.64 -18.63 36.52
N SER A 71 1.33 -18.72 36.77
CA SER A 71 0.50 -19.81 36.25
C SER A 71 0.57 -19.92 34.73
N GLY A 72 0.84 -21.13 34.25
CA GLY A 72 0.94 -21.42 32.82
C GLY A 72 2.21 -20.89 32.13
N ILE A 73 3.21 -20.40 32.87
CA ILE A 73 4.52 -19.98 32.35
C ILE A 73 5.57 -21.05 32.66
N GLY A 74 5.94 -21.82 31.64
CA GLY A 74 7.03 -22.82 31.74
C GLY A 74 8.32 -22.35 31.08
N LYS A 75 9.40 -23.14 31.21
CA LYS A 75 10.74 -22.89 30.62
C LYS A 75 10.70 -22.41 29.16
N LYS A 76 9.87 -23.03 28.32
CA LYS A 76 9.72 -22.67 26.90
C LYS A 76 9.09 -21.29 26.67
N LYS A 77 8.18 -20.87 27.54
CA LYS A 77 7.56 -19.53 27.51
C LYS A 77 8.50 -18.47 28.07
N MET A 78 9.31 -18.81 29.09
CA MET A 78 10.39 -17.95 29.57
C MET A 78 11.46 -17.71 28.51
N LEU A 79 11.83 -18.74 27.72
CA LEU A 79 12.69 -18.56 26.55
C LEU A 79 12.09 -17.58 25.53
N SER A 80 10.78 -17.69 25.28
CA SER A 80 10.08 -16.74 24.39
C SER A 80 10.07 -15.33 24.98
N LEU A 81 9.84 -15.16 26.28
CA LEU A 81 9.94 -13.87 26.96
C LEU A 81 11.32 -13.21 26.78
N VAL A 82 12.39 -13.93 27.12
CA VAL A 82 13.77 -13.41 26.98
C VAL A 82 14.10 -13.09 25.52
N LYS A 83 13.59 -13.89 24.56
CA LYS A 83 13.71 -13.59 23.12
C LYS A 83 13.01 -12.27 22.75
N LEU A 84 11.80 -12.03 23.25
CA LEU A 84 11.04 -10.80 23.00
C LEU A 84 11.73 -9.59 23.65
N LEU A 85 12.21 -9.71 24.88
CA LEU A 85 12.98 -8.66 25.56
C LEU A 85 14.30 -8.37 24.83
N GLY A 86 15.00 -9.41 24.37
CA GLY A 86 16.19 -9.24 23.54
C GLY A 86 15.90 -8.57 22.20
N ARG A 87 14.69 -8.73 21.64
CA ARG A 87 14.23 -8.00 20.45
C ARG A 87 13.96 -6.54 20.76
N ALA A 88 13.31 -6.26 21.89
CA ALA A 88 13.14 -4.89 22.37
C ALA A 88 14.50 -4.20 22.55
N LEU A 89 15.51 -4.89 23.11
CA LEU A 89 16.86 -4.36 23.29
C LEU A 89 17.59 -4.07 21.96
N LYS A 90 17.51 -5.00 21.00
CA LYS A 90 18.19 -4.89 19.69
C LYS A 90 17.48 -3.98 18.69
N THR A 91 16.29 -3.49 19.01
CA THR A 91 15.61 -2.51 18.17
C THR A 91 16.39 -1.20 18.25
N ASP A 92 16.60 -0.54 17.12
CA ASP A 92 17.31 0.74 17.07
C ASP A 92 16.42 1.83 17.72
N PRO A 93 16.92 2.67 18.65
CA PRO A 93 16.15 3.76 19.25
C PRO A 93 15.54 4.69 18.20
N ASN A 94 16.25 4.92 17.10
CA ASN A 94 15.74 5.71 15.99
C ASN A 94 14.54 5.03 15.31
N ALA A 95 14.44 3.69 15.38
CA ALA A 95 13.34 2.92 14.82
C ALA A 95 12.02 3.07 15.58
N LEU A 96 12.07 3.76 16.72
CA LEU A 96 10.95 4.06 17.60
C LEU A 96 10.73 5.56 17.78
N SER A 97 11.69 6.43 17.42
CA SER A 97 11.64 7.85 17.76
C SER A 97 12.21 8.87 16.75
N ALA A 98 12.90 8.53 15.65
CA ALA A 98 13.46 9.61 14.82
C ALA A 98 13.80 9.29 13.35
N PHE A 99 13.49 10.29 12.52
CA PHE A 99 13.89 10.68 11.17
C PHE A 99 14.88 9.79 10.37
N PRO A 100 14.63 9.62 9.06
CA PRO A 100 15.40 8.72 8.18
C PRO A 100 16.71 9.40 7.71
N GLY A 101 17.71 9.45 8.59
CA GLY A 101 19.06 9.91 8.22
C GLY A 101 19.98 8.77 7.80
N GLU A 102 20.13 7.75 8.64
CA GLU A 102 21.17 6.73 8.45
C GLU A 102 20.68 5.37 8.95
N ARG A 103 20.13 4.55 8.05
CA ARG A 103 19.94 3.11 8.34
C ARG A 103 20.59 2.28 7.26
N LYS A 104 21.56 1.46 7.66
CA LYS A 104 22.09 0.37 6.83
C LYS A 104 20.95 -0.57 6.47
N SER A 105 20.84 -0.85 5.18
CA SER A 105 19.80 -1.62 4.51
C SER A 105 19.59 -2.99 5.16
N ARG A 106 18.63 -3.09 6.08
CA ARG A 106 18.02 -4.38 6.43
C ARG A 106 16.90 -4.63 5.41
N PRO A 107 16.72 -5.86 4.89
CA PRO A 107 15.54 -6.16 4.09
C PRO A 107 14.29 -5.78 4.89
N ALA A 108 13.33 -5.11 4.25
CA ALA A 108 12.10 -4.72 4.92
C ALA A 108 11.43 -5.96 5.51
N ALA A 109 11.18 -5.92 6.80
CA ALA A 109 10.47 -6.97 7.50
C ALA A 109 9.08 -7.12 6.87
N GLY A 110 8.74 -8.29 6.33
CA GLY A 110 7.50 -8.48 5.56
C GLY A 110 7.70 -9.21 4.23
N ALA A 111 8.93 -9.29 3.72
CA ALA A 111 9.28 -10.17 2.60
C ALA A 111 9.51 -11.61 3.07
N ALA A 112 8.91 -12.59 2.38
CA ALA A 112 9.25 -14.01 2.51
C ALA A 112 10.57 -14.34 1.79
N ASP A 113 11.10 -15.54 1.99
CA ASP A 113 12.38 -16.00 1.41
C ASP A 113 12.39 -15.96 -0.14
N ASN A 114 11.22 -15.96 -0.78
CA ASN A 114 11.04 -15.84 -2.22
C ASN A 114 10.89 -14.39 -2.71
N GLY A 115 11.04 -13.40 -1.83
CA GLY A 115 10.87 -11.97 -2.12
C GLY A 115 9.40 -11.50 -2.20
N GLN A 116 8.42 -12.39 -2.03
CA GLN A 116 7.01 -12.01 -2.04
C GLN A 116 6.59 -11.43 -0.68
N PHE A 117 5.63 -10.50 -0.72
CA PHE A 117 5.06 -9.92 0.48
C PHE A 117 4.23 -10.95 1.27
N ASN A 118 4.52 -11.08 2.56
CA ASN A 118 3.81 -11.93 3.50
C ASN A 118 3.24 -11.12 4.68
N PRO A 119 1.90 -10.97 4.78
CA PRO A 119 1.27 -10.20 5.86
C PRO A 119 1.46 -10.82 7.26
N ASP A 120 1.76 -12.11 7.35
CA ASP A 120 2.02 -12.81 8.61
C ASP A 120 3.43 -12.55 9.16
N LEU A 121 4.28 -11.83 8.43
CA LEU A 121 5.60 -11.43 8.95
C LEU A 121 5.59 -10.02 9.53
N VAL A 122 4.45 -9.32 9.45
CA VAL A 122 4.31 -7.94 9.93
C VAL A 122 3.99 -7.95 11.43
N SER A 123 4.84 -7.32 12.24
CA SER A 123 4.58 -6.99 13.65
C SER A 123 4.07 -5.56 13.82
N GLU A 124 3.59 -5.24 15.03
CA GLU A 124 3.22 -3.87 15.40
C GLU A 124 4.36 -2.87 15.22
N LEU A 125 5.59 -3.27 15.57
CA LEU A 125 6.78 -2.43 15.35
C LEU A 125 6.97 -2.08 13.87
N VAL A 126 6.91 -3.08 13.00
CA VAL A 126 7.10 -2.90 11.54
C VAL A 126 5.97 -2.04 10.99
N TRP A 127 4.74 -2.30 11.41
CA TRP A 127 3.58 -1.51 11.04
C TRP A 127 3.70 -0.05 11.47
N ALA A 128 4.13 0.22 12.71
CA ALA A 128 4.37 1.57 13.20
C ALA A 128 5.43 2.31 12.36
N GLN A 129 6.53 1.65 12.00
CA GLN A 129 7.56 2.23 11.15
C GLN A 129 7.05 2.60 9.75
N TRP A 130 6.19 1.76 9.16
CA TRP A 130 5.60 2.06 7.86
C TRP A 130 4.64 3.24 7.92
N ARG A 131 3.81 3.30 8.97
CA ARG A 131 2.90 4.43 9.19
C ARG A 131 3.66 5.74 9.38
N GLU A 132 4.71 5.73 10.18
CA GLU A 132 5.56 6.91 10.41
C GLU A 132 6.17 7.41 9.10
N GLN A 133 6.69 6.53 8.23
CA GLN A 133 7.22 6.96 6.94
C GLN A 133 6.16 7.59 6.03
N VAL A 134 4.98 7.01 5.95
CA VAL A 134 3.86 7.62 5.20
C VAL A 134 3.53 9.01 5.74
N GLN A 135 3.55 9.18 7.06
CA GLN A 135 3.28 10.46 7.72
C GLN A 135 4.38 11.50 7.45
N VAL A 136 5.66 11.15 7.65
CA VAL A 136 6.82 12.04 7.46
C VAL A 136 6.94 12.50 6.01
N HIS A 137 6.62 11.65 5.04
CA HIS A 137 6.65 11.99 3.61
C HIS A 137 5.35 12.65 3.11
N GLY A 138 4.37 12.93 3.98
CA GLY A 138 3.13 13.62 3.60
C GLY A 138 2.22 12.81 2.67
N LEU A 139 2.33 11.49 2.66
CA LEU A 139 1.61 10.60 1.73
C LEU A 139 0.21 10.21 2.24
N ALA A 140 -0.28 10.86 3.30
CA ALA A 140 -1.58 10.56 3.90
C ALA A 140 -2.75 10.66 2.90
N TYR A 141 -2.69 11.61 1.95
CA TYR A 141 -3.76 11.83 0.98
C TYR A 141 -3.75 10.86 -0.21
N GLU A 142 -2.68 10.06 -0.37
CA GLU A 142 -2.63 9.08 -1.45
C GLU A 142 -3.63 7.94 -1.21
N LYS A 143 -4.21 7.45 -2.30
CA LYS A 143 -5.23 6.39 -2.26
C LYS A 143 -4.58 5.01 -2.34
N VAL A 144 -5.09 4.05 -1.56
CA VAL A 144 -4.62 2.64 -1.58
C VAL A 144 -4.65 2.07 -3.00
N GLY A 145 -5.76 2.27 -3.73
CA GLY A 145 -5.90 1.76 -5.09
C GLY A 145 -4.94 2.39 -6.11
N ARG A 146 -4.45 3.62 -5.85
CA ARG A 146 -3.45 4.25 -6.73
C ARG A 146 -2.10 3.55 -6.58
N LEU A 147 -1.74 3.17 -5.36
CA LEU A 147 -0.40 2.68 -5.01
C LEU A 147 -0.27 1.16 -4.96
N CYS A 148 -1.37 0.40 -5.05
CA CYS A 148 -1.30 -1.06 -5.09
C CYS A 148 -0.64 -1.56 -6.40
N PRO A 149 -0.01 -2.73 -6.41
CA PRO A 149 0.59 -3.27 -7.64
C PRO A 149 -0.44 -3.46 -8.76
N ALA A 150 -1.58 -4.08 -8.46
CA ALA A 150 -2.70 -4.33 -9.38
C ALA A 150 -4.05 -4.14 -8.68
N LEU A 151 -5.05 -3.57 -9.33
CA LEU A 151 -6.39 -3.34 -8.77
C LEU A 151 -7.28 -4.58 -8.79
N ARG A 152 -7.06 -5.52 -9.71
CA ARG A 152 -7.86 -6.75 -9.84
C ARG A 152 -7.93 -7.56 -8.55
N ASP A 153 -6.86 -7.50 -7.76
CA ASP A 153 -6.72 -8.23 -6.50
C ASP A 153 -7.18 -7.41 -5.28
N VAL A 154 -7.55 -6.14 -5.48
CA VAL A 154 -7.95 -5.22 -4.43
C VAL A 154 -9.47 -5.05 -4.41
N PRO A 155 -10.14 -5.27 -3.27
CA PRO A 155 -11.56 -4.97 -3.13
C PRO A 155 -11.86 -3.49 -3.44
N THR A 156 -12.82 -3.25 -4.34
CA THR A 156 -13.18 -1.93 -4.87
C THR A 156 -13.50 -0.87 -3.81
N VAL A 157 -14.08 -1.29 -2.68
CA VAL A 157 -14.45 -0.38 -1.58
C VAL A 157 -13.26 0.31 -0.91
N ILE A 158 -12.06 -0.25 -0.99
CA ILE A 158 -10.85 0.40 -0.43
C ILE A 158 -10.01 1.13 -1.47
N TRP A 159 -10.41 1.15 -2.75
CA TRP A 159 -9.63 1.80 -3.80
C TRP A 159 -9.40 3.28 -3.53
N ASN A 160 -10.44 3.96 -3.03
CA ASN A 160 -10.42 5.40 -2.74
C ASN A 160 -10.08 5.71 -1.28
N THR A 161 -9.86 4.71 -0.43
CA THR A 161 -9.44 4.95 0.95
C THR A 161 -8.04 5.54 0.94
N GLN A 162 -7.87 6.67 1.63
CA GLN A 162 -6.59 7.35 1.78
C GLN A 162 -5.69 6.60 2.77
N LEU A 163 -4.37 6.63 2.57
CA LEU A 163 -3.42 6.05 3.53
C LEU A 163 -3.56 6.66 4.92
N GLY A 164 -3.92 7.95 4.98
CA GLY A 164 -4.18 8.73 6.19
C GLY A 164 -5.18 8.07 7.14
N PHE A 165 -6.19 7.36 6.59
CA PHE A 165 -7.17 6.63 7.38
C PHE A 165 -6.51 5.58 8.29
N TYR A 166 -5.44 4.94 7.83
CA TYR A 166 -4.76 3.85 8.57
C TYR A 166 -3.68 4.35 9.54
N LEU A 167 -3.31 5.63 9.49
CA LEU A 167 -2.18 6.16 10.27
C LEU A 167 -2.41 6.10 11.78
N ASN A 168 -3.66 6.09 12.25
CA ASN A 168 -3.98 6.08 13.67
C ASN A 168 -4.34 4.68 14.21
N TYR A 169 -4.32 3.64 13.37
CA TYR A 169 -4.68 2.29 13.78
C TYR A 169 -3.44 1.44 14.06
N THR A 170 -3.47 0.67 15.14
CA THR A 170 -2.50 -0.41 15.35
C THR A 170 -2.75 -1.57 14.38
N LEU A 171 -1.80 -2.49 14.25
CA LEU A 171 -1.97 -3.68 13.42
C LEU A 171 -3.12 -4.56 13.95
N ALA A 172 -3.27 -4.63 15.27
CA ALA A 172 -4.40 -5.28 15.91
C ALA A 172 -5.74 -4.58 15.55
N ASP A 173 -5.78 -3.25 15.59
CA ASP A 173 -7.00 -2.51 15.28
C ASP A 173 -7.43 -2.70 13.82
N ILE A 174 -6.51 -2.61 12.86
CA ILE A 174 -6.86 -2.79 11.44
C ILE A 174 -7.38 -4.20 11.16
N ARG A 175 -6.87 -5.22 11.88
CA ARG A 175 -7.33 -6.60 11.79
C ARG A 175 -8.70 -6.80 12.44
N ALA A 176 -9.06 -5.97 13.41
CA ALA A 176 -10.34 -6.02 14.11
C ALA A 176 -11.44 -5.18 13.44
N LEU A 177 -11.11 -4.32 12.46
CA LEU A 177 -12.08 -3.51 11.73
C LEU A 177 -13.13 -4.40 11.04
N LYS A 178 -14.40 -4.23 11.41
CA LYS A 178 -15.54 -4.99 10.83
C LYS A 178 -15.61 -4.90 9.30
N THR A 179 -15.17 -3.77 8.75
CA THR A 179 -15.16 -3.50 7.31
C THR A 179 -13.89 -4.02 6.62
N HIS A 180 -12.92 -4.58 7.34
CA HIS A 180 -11.65 -5.05 6.78
C HIS A 180 -11.45 -6.53 7.09
N GLY A 181 -12.01 -7.38 6.22
CA GLY A 181 -11.62 -8.79 6.20
C GLY A 181 -10.15 -8.96 5.81
N GLU A 182 -9.61 -10.16 6.01
CA GLU A 182 -8.21 -10.52 5.82
C GLU A 182 -7.63 -10.04 4.46
N LYS A 183 -8.39 -10.20 3.36
CA LYS A 183 -7.97 -9.74 2.03
C LYS A 183 -7.71 -8.23 1.97
N ARG A 184 -8.54 -7.41 2.64
CA ARG A 184 -8.37 -5.94 2.66
C ARG A 184 -7.17 -5.56 3.51
N VAL A 185 -7.03 -6.18 4.68
CA VAL A 185 -5.87 -5.96 5.57
C VAL A 185 -4.57 -6.30 4.83
N ARG A 186 -4.50 -7.44 4.14
CA ARG A 186 -3.34 -7.84 3.34
C ARG A 186 -2.94 -6.76 2.33
N VAL A 187 -3.90 -6.23 1.57
CA VAL A 187 -3.63 -5.18 0.58
C VAL A 187 -3.10 -3.90 1.25
N VAL A 188 -3.70 -3.47 2.35
CA VAL A 188 -3.24 -2.29 3.09
C VAL A 188 -1.79 -2.48 3.51
N LEU A 189 -1.47 -3.61 4.12
CA LEU A 189 -0.10 -3.91 4.54
C LEU A 189 0.87 -3.98 3.35
N GLU A 190 0.46 -4.56 2.22
CA GLU A 190 1.27 -4.66 1.02
C GLU A 190 1.59 -3.27 0.42
N VAL A 191 0.61 -2.36 0.41
CA VAL A 191 0.82 -0.98 -0.04
C VAL A 191 1.79 -0.24 0.87
N PHE A 192 1.61 -0.32 2.19
CA PHE A 192 2.54 0.31 3.14
C PHE A 192 3.95 -0.29 3.05
N HIS A 193 4.07 -1.60 2.85
CA HIS A 193 5.35 -2.27 2.60
C HIS A 193 6.02 -1.76 1.31
N ALA A 194 5.27 -1.64 0.22
CA ALA A 194 5.79 -1.13 -1.06
C ALA A 194 6.27 0.32 -0.93
N VAL A 195 5.46 1.18 -0.30
CA VAL A 195 5.82 2.58 0.00
C VAL A 195 7.08 2.65 0.86
N HIS A 196 7.14 1.85 1.94
CA HIS A 196 8.32 1.80 2.80
C HIS A 196 9.59 1.40 2.04
N ASN A 197 9.52 0.37 1.21
CA ASN A 197 10.65 -0.07 0.39
C ASN A 197 11.12 1.00 -0.60
N MET A 198 10.20 1.74 -1.20
CA MET A 198 10.55 2.83 -2.12
C MET A 198 11.20 4.01 -1.40
N LEU A 199 10.77 4.31 -0.17
CA LEU A 199 11.25 5.46 0.59
C LEU A 199 12.51 5.16 1.40
N THR A 200 12.74 3.92 1.82
CA THR A 200 13.98 3.55 2.53
C THR A 200 15.26 3.79 1.70
N THR A 201 15.16 3.80 0.38
CA THR A 201 16.26 4.14 -0.54
C THR A 201 16.34 5.63 -0.86
N THR A 202 15.33 6.41 -0.48
CA THR A 202 15.20 7.82 -0.82
C THR A 202 15.47 8.68 0.41
N HIS A 203 16.70 9.17 0.54
CA HIS A 203 17.02 10.14 1.60
C HIS A 203 16.25 11.45 1.37
N SER A 204 15.69 12.01 2.44
CA SER A 204 15.09 13.35 2.40
C SER A 204 16.21 14.37 2.20
N LEU A 205 16.45 14.73 0.94
CA LEU A 205 17.27 15.88 0.60
C LEU A 205 16.42 17.12 0.91
N GLY A 206 16.75 17.80 2.01
CA GLY A 206 15.97 18.93 2.53
C GLY A 206 15.57 19.92 1.43
N GLY A 207 14.28 20.24 1.35
CA GLY A 207 13.69 21.12 0.34
C GLY A 207 13.02 20.41 -0.86
N LEU A 208 13.19 19.09 -1.01
CA LEU A 208 12.53 18.31 -2.07
C LEU A 208 11.35 17.50 -1.52
N ALA A 209 10.25 17.45 -2.27
CA ALA A 209 9.10 16.60 -1.97
C ALA A 209 9.11 15.34 -2.86
N VAL A 210 8.66 14.21 -2.31
CA VAL A 210 8.50 12.96 -3.04
C VAL A 210 7.02 12.77 -3.37
N ARG A 211 6.72 12.55 -4.66
CA ARG A 211 5.37 12.18 -5.12
C ARG A 211 5.40 10.75 -5.66
N LEU A 212 4.53 9.89 -5.13
CA LEU A 212 4.40 8.52 -5.60
C LEU A 212 3.33 8.45 -6.70
N GLN A 213 3.65 7.77 -7.79
CA GLN A 213 2.73 7.54 -8.91
C GLN A 213 2.95 6.16 -9.51
N PRO A 214 1.92 5.56 -10.14
CA PRO A 214 2.12 4.38 -10.96
C PRO A 214 3.13 4.65 -12.07
N LYS A 215 4.04 3.71 -12.31
CA LYS A 215 5.11 3.86 -13.30
C LYS A 215 4.58 4.21 -14.70
N PHE A 216 3.46 3.59 -15.10
CA PHE A 216 2.88 3.83 -16.42
C PHE A 216 2.45 5.28 -16.62
N VAL A 217 2.04 5.99 -15.55
CA VAL A 217 1.63 7.40 -15.63
C VAL A 217 2.81 8.28 -16.01
N ILE A 218 3.96 8.09 -15.33
CA ILE A 218 5.18 8.85 -15.61
C ILE A 218 5.64 8.60 -17.06
N ASP A 219 5.67 7.34 -17.48
CA ASP A 219 6.05 6.98 -18.85
C ASP A 219 5.11 7.58 -19.89
N LEU A 220 3.80 7.63 -19.60
CA LEU A 220 2.78 8.19 -20.46
C LEU A 220 2.87 9.72 -20.57
N GLU A 221 3.02 10.40 -19.43
CA GLU A 221 3.20 11.86 -19.35
C GLU A 221 4.42 12.32 -20.14
N ASN A 222 5.56 11.63 -19.95
CA ASN A 222 6.78 11.92 -20.70
C ASN A 222 6.61 11.72 -22.21
N ARG A 223 5.88 10.68 -22.64
CA ARG A 223 5.59 10.43 -24.06
C ARG A 223 4.67 11.49 -24.64
N LEU A 224 3.62 11.89 -23.93
CA LEU A 224 2.71 12.96 -24.36
C LEU A 224 3.47 14.29 -24.50
N ALA A 225 4.31 14.62 -23.53
CA ALA A 225 5.16 15.82 -23.59
C ALA A 225 6.13 15.76 -24.77
N ALA A 226 6.78 14.62 -25.01
CA ALA A 226 7.66 14.42 -26.15
C ALA A 226 6.93 14.62 -27.49
N ILE A 227 5.74 14.03 -27.65
CA ILE A 227 4.91 14.21 -28.86
C ILE A 227 4.60 15.70 -29.09
N ARG A 228 4.18 16.42 -28.05
CA ARG A 228 3.89 17.87 -28.15
C ARG A 228 5.13 18.68 -28.55
N SER A 229 6.30 18.31 -28.03
CA SER A 229 7.55 19.04 -28.29
C SER A 229 8.05 18.95 -29.73
N HIS A 230 7.65 17.92 -30.49
CA HIS A 230 8.08 17.75 -31.87
C HIS A 230 7.47 18.77 -32.85
N GLY A 231 6.39 19.46 -32.46
CA GLY A 231 5.74 20.50 -33.28
C GLY A 231 5.00 19.99 -34.54
N THR A 232 5.15 18.72 -34.89
CA THR A 232 4.41 18.06 -35.97
C THR A 232 3.29 17.18 -35.40
N PRO A 233 2.12 17.11 -36.06
CA PRO A 233 1.05 16.22 -35.63
C PRO A 233 1.50 14.75 -35.58
N PRO A 234 1.11 13.99 -34.55
CA PRO A 234 1.43 12.57 -34.50
C PRO A 234 0.65 11.80 -35.55
N THR A 235 1.23 10.70 -36.02
CA THR A 235 0.49 9.71 -36.81
C THR A 235 -0.35 8.82 -35.91
N ARG A 236 -1.37 8.16 -36.48
CA ARG A 236 -2.19 7.18 -35.76
C ARG A 236 -1.32 6.11 -35.10
N ILE A 237 -0.35 5.55 -35.84
CA ILE A 237 0.57 4.52 -35.33
C ILE A 237 1.37 5.01 -34.12
N GLN A 238 1.81 6.27 -34.14
CA GLN A 238 2.51 6.88 -33.00
C GLN A 238 1.59 7.01 -31.79
N LEU A 239 0.31 7.39 -31.96
CA LEU A 239 -0.65 7.41 -30.87
C LEU A 239 -0.92 6.02 -30.31
N GLU A 240 -1.15 5.03 -31.17
CA GLU A 240 -1.38 3.65 -30.75
C GLU A 240 -0.23 3.13 -29.89
N LYS A 241 1.01 3.28 -30.36
CA LYS A 241 2.22 2.79 -29.66
C LYS A 241 2.53 3.55 -28.36
N ASN A 242 2.35 4.86 -28.35
CA ASN A 242 2.85 5.71 -27.26
C ASN A 242 1.79 6.09 -26.22
N LEU A 243 0.51 6.02 -26.58
CA LEU A 243 -0.60 6.38 -25.70
C LEU A 243 -1.52 5.18 -25.45
N ILE A 244 -2.00 4.51 -26.50
CA ILE A 244 -3.06 3.51 -26.38
C ILE A 244 -2.56 2.20 -25.77
N GLU A 245 -1.51 1.60 -26.34
CA GLU A 245 -1.01 0.30 -25.86
C GLU A 245 -0.54 0.32 -24.40
N PRO A 246 0.17 1.37 -23.91
CA PRO A 246 0.49 1.47 -22.47
C PRO A 246 -0.75 1.48 -21.58
N LEU A 247 -1.82 2.18 -21.99
CA LEU A 247 -3.08 2.22 -21.24
C LEU A 247 -3.81 0.87 -21.28
N LEU A 248 -3.81 0.19 -22.43
CA LEU A 248 -4.38 -1.16 -22.56
C LEU A 248 -3.61 -2.18 -21.71
N ALA A 249 -2.28 -2.13 -21.70
CA ALA A 249 -1.45 -2.98 -20.85
C ALA A 249 -1.74 -2.74 -19.35
N GLN A 250 -1.97 -1.48 -18.95
CA GLN A 250 -2.39 -1.17 -17.59
C GLN A 250 -3.79 -1.72 -17.27
N LEU A 251 -4.75 -1.61 -18.19
CA LEU A 251 -6.08 -2.20 -18.03
C LEU A 251 -6.03 -3.73 -17.94
N GLU A 252 -5.14 -4.39 -18.69
CA GLU A 252 -4.93 -5.83 -18.61
C GLU A 252 -4.44 -6.23 -17.22
N LEU A 253 -3.51 -5.47 -16.65
CA LEU A 253 -3.00 -5.68 -15.31
C LEU A 253 -4.08 -5.44 -14.23
N ASP A 254 -4.90 -4.40 -14.36
CA ASP A 254 -5.86 -3.98 -13.34
C ASP A 254 -7.25 -4.59 -13.46
N CYS A 255 -7.69 -4.97 -14.66
CA CYS A 255 -9.03 -5.52 -14.93
C CYS A 255 -8.99 -6.95 -15.50
N GLY A 256 -7.83 -7.41 -15.99
CA GLY A 256 -7.67 -8.70 -16.64
C GLY A 256 -7.92 -8.67 -18.15
N ASP A 257 -7.49 -9.76 -18.81
CA ASP A 257 -7.38 -9.89 -20.27
C ASP A 257 -8.70 -9.63 -21.01
N THR A 258 -9.83 -10.03 -20.42
CA THR A 258 -11.14 -9.87 -21.06
C THR A 258 -11.53 -8.40 -21.22
N VAL A 259 -11.31 -7.58 -20.19
CA VAL A 259 -11.63 -6.15 -20.23
C VAL A 259 -10.69 -5.42 -21.18
N ALA A 260 -9.39 -5.74 -21.11
CA ALA A 260 -8.40 -5.17 -22.03
C ALA A 260 -8.68 -5.54 -23.49
N ALA A 261 -9.09 -6.78 -23.79
CA ALA A 261 -9.47 -7.20 -25.13
C ALA A 261 -10.70 -6.46 -25.65
N ILE A 262 -11.73 -6.29 -24.81
CA ILE A 262 -12.94 -5.52 -25.15
C ILE A 262 -12.59 -4.05 -25.45
N ALA A 263 -11.75 -3.44 -24.62
CA ALA A 263 -11.24 -2.09 -24.80
C ALA A 263 -10.45 -1.96 -26.11
N ARG A 264 -9.54 -2.90 -26.40
CA ARG A 264 -8.75 -2.96 -27.62
C ARG A 264 -9.63 -3.06 -28.87
N ASP A 265 -10.59 -4.00 -28.87
CA ASP A 265 -11.57 -4.19 -29.95
C ASP A 265 -12.44 -2.93 -30.15
N ARG A 266 -12.78 -2.22 -29.07
CA ARG A 266 -13.59 -0.99 -29.12
C ARG A 266 -12.82 0.17 -29.76
N LEU A 267 -11.52 0.26 -29.50
CA LEU A 267 -10.64 1.29 -30.06
C LEU A 267 -10.15 0.96 -31.48
N GLY A 268 -10.39 -0.25 -31.99
CA GLY A 268 -9.95 -0.66 -33.32
C GLY A 268 -8.41 -0.74 -33.44
N ILE A 269 -7.76 -1.22 -32.38
CA ILE A 269 -6.31 -1.40 -32.34
C ILE A 269 -5.95 -2.77 -32.90
N GLY A 270 -5.16 -2.78 -33.96
CA GLY A 270 -4.76 -4.00 -34.68
C GLY A 270 -5.85 -4.66 -35.54
N ASN A 271 -7.12 -4.21 -35.44
CA ASN A 271 -8.26 -4.70 -36.22
C ASN A 271 -9.29 -3.57 -36.42
N GLU A 272 -10.30 -3.78 -37.29
CA GLU A 272 -11.43 -2.86 -37.37
C GLU A 272 -12.20 -2.79 -36.04
N GLY A 273 -12.67 -1.59 -35.68
CA GLY A 273 -13.42 -1.34 -34.46
C GLY A 273 -14.70 -2.19 -34.40
N VAL A 274 -14.89 -2.90 -33.28
CA VAL A 274 -16.00 -3.86 -33.13
C VAL A 274 -17.13 -3.23 -32.34
N SER A 275 -18.37 -3.37 -32.84
CA SER A 275 -19.56 -2.92 -32.09
C SER A 275 -19.82 -3.76 -30.84
N VAL A 276 -20.40 -3.14 -29.80
CA VAL A 276 -20.82 -3.82 -28.55
C VAL A 276 -21.69 -5.05 -28.82
N ARG A 277 -22.54 -5.01 -29.85
CA ARG A 277 -23.38 -6.15 -30.25
C ARG A 277 -22.55 -7.35 -30.70
N VAL A 278 -21.50 -7.12 -31.49
CA VAL A 278 -20.62 -8.17 -31.98
C VAL A 278 -19.77 -8.72 -30.84
N GLN A 279 -19.23 -7.86 -29.97
CA GLN A 279 -18.49 -8.28 -28.78
C GLN A 279 -19.34 -9.15 -27.85
N ALA A 280 -20.58 -8.73 -27.56
CA ALA A 280 -21.52 -9.49 -26.74
C ALA A 280 -21.76 -10.90 -27.31
N ARG A 281 -21.96 -11.01 -28.64
CA ARG A 281 -22.12 -12.30 -29.33
C ARG A 281 -20.86 -13.17 -29.24
N LYS A 282 -19.68 -12.58 -29.47
CA LYS A 282 -18.37 -13.28 -29.41
C LYS A 282 -18.10 -13.86 -28.01
N LEU A 283 -18.48 -13.12 -26.97
CA LEU A 283 -18.28 -13.51 -25.57
C LEU A 283 -19.41 -14.36 -24.98
N GLY A 284 -20.52 -14.55 -25.71
CA GLY A 284 -21.68 -15.26 -25.20
C GLY A 284 -22.40 -14.56 -24.04
N VAL A 285 -22.32 -13.22 -23.98
CA VAL A 285 -22.92 -12.40 -22.90
C VAL A 285 -23.91 -11.38 -23.45
N THR A 286 -24.66 -10.71 -22.57
CA THR A 286 -25.56 -9.63 -22.97
C THR A 286 -24.80 -8.33 -23.27
N ARG A 287 -25.40 -7.43 -24.05
CA ARG A 287 -24.84 -6.08 -24.28
C ARG A 287 -24.64 -5.29 -22.99
N ALA A 288 -25.58 -5.42 -22.06
CA ALA A 288 -25.48 -4.79 -20.74
C ALA A 288 -24.22 -5.25 -20.00
N ARG A 289 -23.87 -6.54 -20.10
CA ARG A 289 -22.63 -7.06 -19.50
C ARG A 289 -21.38 -6.44 -20.12
N VAL A 290 -21.36 -6.24 -21.44
CA VAL A 290 -20.23 -5.56 -22.11
C VAL A 290 -20.09 -4.11 -21.64
N TYR A 291 -21.20 -3.37 -21.50
CA TYR A 291 -21.16 -2.01 -20.95
C TYR A 291 -20.64 -1.96 -19.52
N GLN A 292 -21.03 -2.91 -18.67
CA GLN A 292 -20.46 -3.03 -17.32
C GLN A 292 -18.95 -3.27 -17.35
N LEU A 293 -18.46 -4.12 -18.24
CA LEU A 293 -17.01 -4.37 -18.39
C LEU A 293 -16.27 -3.14 -18.91
N LEU A 294 -16.88 -2.38 -19.82
CA LEU A 294 -16.32 -1.10 -20.30
C LEU A 294 -16.30 -0.04 -19.20
N GLU A 295 -17.29 -0.03 -18.30
CA GLU A 295 -17.34 0.88 -17.16
C GLU A 295 -16.21 0.61 -16.15
N GLU A 296 -15.73 -0.64 -16.04
CA GLU A 296 -14.55 -0.95 -15.22
C GLU A 296 -13.29 -0.21 -15.70
N CYS A 297 -13.14 0.04 -17.01
CA CYS A 297 -12.02 0.84 -17.54
C CYS A 297 -11.98 2.24 -16.92
N ASN A 298 -13.14 2.90 -16.84
CA ASN A 298 -13.25 4.21 -16.22
C ASN A 298 -12.96 4.14 -14.71
N ARG A 299 -13.57 3.19 -14.01
CA ARG A 299 -13.39 3.03 -12.55
C ARG A 299 -11.93 2.84 -12.18
N VAL A 300 -11.19 2.08 -12.97
CA VAL A 300 -9.74 1.89 -12.80
C VAL A 300 -8.97 3.17 -13.11
N MET A 301 -9.24 3.81 -14.24
CA MET A 301 -8.44 4.97 -14.67
C MET A 301 -8.62 6.19 -13.77
N VAL A 302 -9.81 6.42 -13.21
CA VAL A 302 -10.03 7.51 -12.23
C VAL A 302 -9.21 7.31 -10.95
N VAL A 303 -8.89 6.06 -10.58
CA VAL A 303 -8.07 5.75 -9.42
C VAL A 303 -6.57 5.77 -9.76
N ARG A 304 -6.19 5.18 -10.90
CA ARG A 304 -4.79 5.03 -11.30
C ARG A 304 -4.17 6.29 -11.87
N TRP A 305 -4.94 7.03 -12.66
CA TRP A 305 -4.52 8.26 -13.34
C TRP A 305 -5.58 9.36 -13.19
N PRO A 306 -5.76 9.91 -11.97
CA PRO A 306 -6.77 10.94 -11.70
C PRO A 306 -6.63 12.17 -12.61
N GLU A 307 -5.40 12.53 -12.96
CA GLU A 307 -5.09 13.65 -13.85
C GLU A 307 -5.32 13.34 -15.34
N GLY A 308 -5.58 12.07 -15.68
CA GLY A 308 -5.64 11.60 -17.06
C GLY A 308 -6.71 12.28 -17.90
N ARG A 309 -7.90 12.55 -17.33
CA ARG A 309 -8.96 13.28 -18.04
C ARG A 309 -8.44 14.62 -18.56
N ARG A 310 -7.94 15.48 -17.66
CA ARG A 310 -7.41 16.80 -18.00
C ARG A 310 -6.28 16.69 -19.02
N GLN A 311 -5.35 15.76 -18.83
CA GLN A 311 -4.22 15.61 -19.74
C GLN A 311 -4.64 15.18 -21.16
N LEU A 312 -5.62 14.28 -21.27
CA LEU A 312 -6.17 13.87 -22.57
C LEU A 312 -7.01 14.97 -23.21
N ASP A 313 -7.72 15.77 -22.42
CA ASP A 313 -8.45 16.95 -22.90
C ASP A 313 -7.48 18.00 -23.46
N ASP A 314 -6.43 18.34 -22.70
CA ASP A 314 -5.35 19.23 -23.14
C ASP A 314 -4.64 18.69 -24.40
N PHE A 315 -4.49 17.36 -24.50
CA PHE A 315 -3.86 16.73 -25.65
C PHE A 315 -4.78 16.77 -26.88
N ALA A 316 -6.09 16.63 -26.70
CA ALA A 316 -7.06 16.77 -27.78
C ALA A 316 -7.09 18.20 -28.32
N ALA A 317 -7.14 19.21 -27.43
CA ALA A 317 -7.07 20.61 -27.84
C ALA A 317 -5.80 20.89 -28.65
N TRP A 318 -4.65 20.39 -28.19
CA TRP A 318 -3.40 20.51 -28.93
C TRP A 318 -3.45 19.83 -30.32
N LEU A 319 -4.05 18.63 -30.44
CA LEU A 319 -4.21 17.97 -31.74
C LEU A 319 -5.03 18.81 -32.73
N ASP A 320 -6.06 19.50 -32.24
CA ASP A 320 -6.87 20.41 -33.05
C ASP A 320 -6.05 21.63 -33.51
N GLU A 321 -5.23 22.21 -32.62
CA GLU A 321 -4.36 23.35 -32.92
C GLU A 321 -3.32 23.04 -34.00
N VAL A 322 -2.74 21.82 -33.98
CA VAL A 322 -1.75 21.41 -34.97
C VAL A 322 -2.37 20.81 -36.24
N TYR A 323 -3.70 20.83 -36.38
CA TYR A 323 -4.43 20.23 -37.50
C TYR A 323 -4.08 18.75 -37.72
N ALA A 324 -4.10 17.96 -36.65
CA ALA A 324 -3.83 16.54 -36.74
C ALA A 324 -4.85 15.81 -37.64
N PRO A 325 -4.45 14.67 -38.25
CA PRO A 325 -5.36 13.87 -39.06
C PRO A 325 -6.62 13.46 -38.29
N ALA A 326 -7.78 13.46 -38.95
CA ALA A 326 -9.07 13.14 -38.33
C ALA A 326 -9.09 11.75 -37.64
N GLU A 327 -8.34 10.79 -38.17
CA GLU A 327 -8.18 9.47 -37.53
C GLU A 327 -7.53 9.53 -36.14
N CYS A 328 -6.62 10.47 -35.91
CA CYS A 328 -5.97 10.68 -34.62
C CYS A 328 -6.94 11.31 -33.62
N ALA A 329 -7.67 12.33 -34.06
CA ALA A 329 -8.72 12.97 -33.25
C ALA A 329 -9.82 11.98 -32.87
N ASN A 330 -10.29 11.16 -33.82
CA ASN A 330 -11.32 10.14 -33.59
C ASN A 330 -10.85 9.04 -32.63
N LEU A 331 -9.59 8.59 -32.76
CA LEU A 331 -9.00 7.61 -31.85
C LEU A 331 -8.90 8.17 -30.43
N LEU A 332 -8.41 9.41 -30.27
CA LEU A 332 -8.32 10.06 -28.96
C LEU A 332 -9.70 10.31 -28.35
N ALA A 333 -10.69 10.73 -29.15
CA ALA A 333 -12.06 10.90 -28.69
C ALA A 333 -12.65 9.58 -28.18
N SER A 334 -12.42 8.47 -28.91
CA SER A 334 -12.86 7.13 -28.50
C SER A 334 -12.16 6.67 -27.21
N LEU A 335 -10.87 6.96 -27.05
CA LEU A 335 -10.12 6.70 -25.82
C LEU A 335 -10.67 7.50 -24.64
N ARG A 336 -10.93 8.79 -24.82
CA ARG A 336 -11.52 9.67 -23.80
C ARG A 336 -12.90 9.16 -23.38
N GLU A 337 -13.76 8.82 -24.34
CA GLU A 337 -15.08 8.25 -24.05
C GLU A 337 -14.98 6.92 -23.30
N LEU A 338 -13.97 6.10 -23.59
CA LEU A 338 -13.76 4.81 -22.93
C LEU A 338 -13.27 4.97 -21.47
N LEU A 339 -12.27 5.82 -21.25
CA LEU A 339 -11.58 5.92 -19.96
C LEU A 339 -12.18 6.99 -19.05
N PHE A 340 -12.72 8.07 -19.61
CA PHE A 340 -13.29 9.21 -18.89
C PHE A 340 -14.61 9.67 -19.54
N PRO A 341 -15.67 8.84 -19.49
CA PRO A 341 -16.94 9.16 -20.14
C PRO A 341 -17.56 10.46 -19.60
N PRO A 342 -18.02 11.40 -20.45
CA PRO A 342 -18.54 12.71 -20.01
C PRO A 342 -19.74 12.65 -19.06
N LYS A 343 -20.54 11.57 -19.15
CA LYS A 343 -21.72 11.37 -18.30
C LYS A 343 -21.42 11.34 -16.79
N TYR A 344 -20.16 11.12 -16.40
CA TYR A 344 -19.76 11.13 -14.98
C TYR A 344 -19.29 12.52 -14.50
N ASP A 345 -19.19 13.52 -15.38
CA ASP A 345 -18.80 14.88 -15.01
C ASP A 345 -19.90 15.55 -14.16
N ALA A 346 -21.16 15.39 -14.59
CA ALA A 346 -22.33 15.95 -13.89
C ALA A 346 -22.49 15.40 -12.45
N LEU A 347 -21.97 14.20 -12.17
CA LEU A 347 -22.03 13.59 -10.84
C LEU A 347 -20.88 14.03 -9.94
N SER A 348 -19.71 14.33 -10.52
CA SER A 348 -18.51 14.70 -9.76
C SER A 348 -18.62 16.10 -9.18
N ASP A 349 -19.22 17.05 -9.90
CA ASP A 349 -19.50 18.40 -9.40
C ASP A 349 -20.47 18.37 -8.22
N HIS A 350 -21.50 17.52 -8.27
CA HIS A 350 -22.43 17.36 -7.15
C HIS A 350 -21.81 16.72 -5.90
N MET A 351 -20.81 15.83 -6.06
CA MET A 351 -20.14 15.19 -4.92
C MET A 351 -19.04 16.06 -4.29
N LEU A 352 -18.37 16.92 -5.06
CA LEU A 352 -17.39 17.87 -4.53
C LEU A 352 -18.04 18.99 -3.68
N HIS A 353 -19.30 19.33 -3.98
CA HIS A 353 -20.10 20.27 -3.17
C HIS A 353 -20.80 19.62 -1.95
N ALA A 354 -20.66 18.31 -1.74
CA ALA A 354 -21.30 17.57 -0.66
C ALA A 354 -20.33 17.15 0.47
N LEU A 355 -19.20 17.85 0.63
CA LEU A 355 -18.44 17.77 1.88
C LEU A 355 -19.18 18.58 2.95
N PRO A 356 -19.54 17.97 4.10
CA PRO A 356 -20.16 18.71 5.18
C PRO A 356 -19.16 19.75 5.69
N GLU A 357 -19.60 21.00 5.76
CA GLU A 357 -18.95 22.03 6.57
C GLU A 357 -18.62 21.42 7.92
N THR A 358 -17.36 21.55 8.30
CA THR A 358 -16.86 21.27 9.63
C THR A 358 -17.85 21.77 10.67
N ALA A 359 -18.37 20.85 11.50
CA ALA A 359 -19.01 21.21 12.75
C ALA A 359 -17.97 21.93 13.62
N ALA A 360 -17.97 23.25 13.49
CA ALA A 360 -17.33 24.15 14.41
C ALA A 360 -18.11 24.09 15.74
N ALA A 361 -17.33 23.93 16.81
CA ALA A 361 -17.56 24.35 18.18
C ALA A 361 -19.01 24.74 18.58
N ASP A 362 -19.58 23.96 19.49
CA ASP A 362 -19.94 24.43 20.84
C ASP A 362 -19.78 23.29 21.86
#